data_AF-A0A2T2RMN8-F1
#
_entry.id   AF-A0A2T2RMN8-F1
#
_cell.length_a   1.000
_cell.length_b   1.000
_cell.length_c   1.000
_cell.angle_alpha   90.00
_cell.angle_beta   90.00
_cell.angle_gamma   90.00
#
_symmetry.space_group_name_H-M   'P 1'
#
loop_
_entity.id
_entity.type
_entity.pdbx_description
1 polymer ?
#
loop_
_entity_poly.entity_id
_entity_poly.type
_entity_poly.pdbx_seq_one_letter_code
_entity_poly.pdbx_strand_id
1 'polypeptide(L)'
;MRTRRELAQGCNESTLYRCFWLYQKQGLEGLIEHHSPNGRPSELTPEIRQALEQKLSDPQGWRSYGELKEWLQREWGIQAAYTTIHGWVRYKLGAKLKRGRKRSHQADLQQQRQFKK
;
A
#
# COMPACT_ATOMS: atom_id res chain seq x y z
N MET A 1 -17.33 -47.89 3.46
CA MET A 1 -16.58 -46.63 3.62
C MET A 1 -16.92 -45.73 2.44
N ARG A 2 -17.46 -44.53 2.66
CA ARG A 2 -17.71 -43.58 1.56
C ARG A 2 -16.36 -43.06 1.06
N THR A 3 -16.15 -43.10 -0.25
CA THR A 3 -14.92 -42.60 -0.87
C THR A 3 -14.95 -41.07 -0.94
N ARG A 4 -13.80 -40.41 -0.86
CA ARG A 4 -13.69 -38.94 -0.85
C ARG A 4 -14.35 -38.28 -2.07
N ARG A 5 -14.36 -38.98 -3.21
CA ARG A 5 -15.02 -38.58 -4.45
C ARG A 5 -16.54 -38.47 -4.31
N GLU A 6 -17.17 -39.27 -3.44
CA GLU A 6 -18.61 -39.22 -3.18
C GLU A 6 -18.99 -38.03 -2.29
N LEU A 7 -18.07 -37.56 -1.44
CA LEU A 7 -18.24 -36.34 -0.63
C LEU A 7 -18.03 -35.06 -1.44
N ALA A 8 -17.41 -35.15 -2.63
CA ALA A 8 -17.07 -34.04 -3.52
C ALA A 8 -18.27 -33.54 -4.37
N GLN A 9 -19.46 -33.49 -3.80
CA GLN A 9 -20.63 -32.94 -4.49
C GLN A 9 -20.55 -31.41 -4.53
N GLY A 10 -20.02 -30.88 -5.64
CA GLY A 10 -19.95 -29.43 -5.90
C GLY A 10 -18.62 -28.76 -5.55
N CYS A 11 -17.60 -29.51 -5.12
CA CYS A 11 -16.24 -29.00 -4.91
C CYS A 11 -15.23 -29.90 -5.63
N ASN A 12 -14.10 -29.32 -6.06
CA ASN A 12 -12.99 -30.09 -6.60
C ASN A 12 -12.39 -31.00 -5.51
N GLU A 13 -12.00 -32.22 -5.89
CA GLU A 13 -11.39 -33.22 -4.98
C GLU A 13 -10.15 -32.66 -4.26
N SER A 14 -9.32 -31.90 -4.98
CA SER A 14 -8.12 -31.25 -4.45
C SER A 14 -8.42 -30.22 -3.36
N THR A 15 -9.56 -29.52 -3.46
CA THR A 15 -9.99 -28.55 -2.43
C THR A 15 -10.41 -29.27 -1.16
N LEU A 16 -11.19 -30.36 -1.29
CA LEU A 16 -11.55 -31.18 -0.14
C LEU A 16 -10.33 -31.79 0.53
N TYR A 17 -9.39 -32.32 -0.26
CA TYR A 17 -8.14 -32.85 0.27
C TYR A 17 -7.38 -31.79 1.08
N ARG A 18 -7.24 -30.57 0.53
CA ARG A 18 -6.58 -29.45 1.22
C ARG A 18 -7.30 -29.08 2.52
N CYS A 19 -8.63 -28.99 2.52
CA CYS A 19 -9.41 -28.70 3.72
C CYS A 19 -9.27 -29.79 4.80
N PHE A 20 -9.36 -31.06 4.42
CA PHE A 20 -9.18 -32.20 5.34
C PHE A 20 -7.76 -32.25 5.93
N TRP A 21 -6.74 -31.96 5.11
CA TRP A 21 -5.36 -31.91 5.57
C TRP A 21 -5.14 -30.75 6.55
N LEU A 22 -5.66 -29.56 6.23
CA LEU A 22 -5.56 -28.38 7.07
C LEU A 22 -6.26 -28.59 8.41
N TYR A 23 -7.47 -29.17 8.37
CA TYR A 23 -8.25 -29.50 9.56
C TYR A 23 -7.53 -30.52 10.47
N GLN A 24 -6.93 -31.57 9.91
CA GLN A 24 -6.16 -32.54 10.72
C GLN A 24 -4.92 -31.91 11.37
N LYS A 25 -4.30 -30.93 10.71
CA LYS A 25 -3.05 -30.33 11.18
C LYS A 25 -3.25 -29.17 12.16
N GLN A 26 -4.26 -28.33 11.93
CA GLN A 26 -4.46 -27.05 12.63
C GLN A 26 -5.86 -26.94 13.26
N GLY A 27 -6.67 -28.00 13.19
CA GLY A 27 -8.03 -28.00 13.71
C GLY A 27 -8.97 -27.07 12.94
N LEU A 28 -10.03 -26.64 13.62
CA LEU A 28 -11.02 -25.71 13.06
C LEU A 28 -10.43 -24.31 12.84
N GLU A 29 -9.49 -23.89 13.69
CA GLU A 29 -8.87 -22.57 13.64
C GLU A 29 -8.14 -22.33 12.32
N GLY A 30 -7.37 -23.32 11.84
CA GLY A 30 -6.69 -23.23 10.55
C GLY A 30 -7.64 -23.16 9.36
N LEU A 31 -8.83 -23.75 9.46
CA LEU A 31 -9.84 -23.70 8.38
C LEU A 31 -10.53 -22.33 8.27
N ILE A 32 -10.62 -21.62 9.40
CA ILE A 32 -11.20 -20.27 9.49
C ILE A 32 -10.14 -19.21 9.15
N GLU A 33 -8.85 -19.51 9.38
CA GLU A 33 -7.76 -18.59 9.09
C GLU A 33 -7.67 -18.28 7.58
N HIS A 34 -7.81 -17.00 7.25
CA HIS A 34 -7.74 -16.55 5.86
C HIS A 34 -6.28 -16.49 5.40
N HIS A 35 -5.76 -17.61 4.89
CA HIS A 35 -4.46 -17.65 4.24
C HIS A 35 -4.51 -16.93 2.89
N SER A 36 -4.27 -15.62 2.90
CA SER A 36 -3.98 -14.88 1.68
C SER A 36 -2.55 -15.24 1.25
N PRO A 37 -2.35 -15.80 0.04
CA PRO A 37 -1.00 -16.04 -0.45
C PRO A 37 -0.26 -14.71 -0.47
N ASN A 38 0.92 -14.71 0.11
CA ASN A 38 1.84 -13.58 0.12
C ASN A 38 2.09 -13.25 -1.36
N GLY A 39 1.53 -12.13 -1.83
CA GLY A 39 1.78 -11.65 -3.18
C GLY A 39 3.26 -11.33 -3.40
N ARG A 40 3.60 -10.78 -4.58
CA ARG A 40 4.97 -10.34 -4.85
C ARG A 40 5.49 -9.47 -3.68
N PRO A 41 6.69 -9.76 -3.17
CA PRO A 41 7.27 -8.96 -2.10
C PRO A 41 7.32 -7.51 -2.56
N SER A 42 6.83 -6.61 -1.72
CA SER A 42 6.84 -5.20 -2.07
C SER A 42 8.29 -4.71 -2.11
N GLU A 43 8.63 -3.89 -3.10
CA GLU A 43 9.92 -3.18 -3.15
C GLU A 43 10.12 -2.21 -1.97
N LEU A 44 9.09 -2.04 -1.13
CA LEU A 44 9.16 -1.29 0.11
C LEU A 44 9.80 -2.13 1.24
N THR A 45 11.13 -2.13 1.28
CA THR A 45 11.92 -2.60 2.43
C THR A 45 11.58 -1.79 3.69
N PRO A 46 11.62 -2.38 4.90
CA PRO A 46 11.38 -1.65 6.16
C PRO A 46 12.27 -0.41 6.33
N GLU A 47 13.51 -0.45 5.85
CA GLU A 47 14.47 0.68 5.88
C GLU A 47 13.94 1.89 5.10
N ILE A 48 13.48 1.66 3.87
CA ILE A 48 12.91 2.69 2.99
C ILE A 48 11.66 3.28 3.63
N ARG A 49 10.85 2.43 4.27
CA ARG A 49 9.65 2.87 5.00
C ARG A 49 10.01 3.82 6.16
N GLN A 50 11.02 3.49 6.96
CA GLN A 50 11.47 4.36 8.05
C GLN A 50 12.06 5.67 7.53
N ALA A 51 12.87 5.62 6.47
CA ALA A 51 13.42 6.82 5.85
C ALA A 51 12.31 7.74 5.30
N LEU A 52 11.29 7.15 4.65
CA LEU A 52 10.09 7.85 4.21
C LEU A 52 9.36 8.52 5.38
N GLU A 53 9.14 7.81 6.48
CA GLU A 53 8.44 8.32 7.65
C GLU A 53 9.18 9.50 8.30
N GLN A 54 10.49 9.37 8.49
CA GLN A 54 11.34 10.44 9.02
C GLN A 54 11.31 11.69 8.12
N LYS A 55 11.48 11.50 6.80
CA LYS A 55 11.47 12.61 5.85
C LYS A 55 10.11 13.27 5.71
N LEU A 56 9.02 12.52 5.88
CA LEU A 56 7.65 13.04 5.79
C LEU A 56 7.19 13.70 7.10
N SER A 57 7.85 13.40 8.22
CA SER A 57 7.68 14.10 9.50
C SER A 57 8.30 15.50 9.48
N ASP A 58 9.31 15.73 8.63
CA ASP A 58 9.95 17.03 8.48
C ASP A 58 8.96 18.11 7.97
N PRO A 59 8.89 19.29 8.61
CA PRO A 59 7.91 20.33 8.30
C PRO A 59 8.10 20.96 6.90
N GLN A 60 9.28 20.79 6.29
CA GLN A 60 9.56 21.32 4.96
C GLN A 60 8.84 20.49 3.87
N GLY A 61 8.71 19.17 4.09
CA GLY A 61 7.92 18.23 3.29
C GLY A 61 8.21 18.20 1.78
N TRP A 62 7.69 17.21 1.07
CA TRP A 62 7.72 17.22 -0.40
C TRP A 62 6.52 18.00 -0.97
N ARG A 63 6.75 18.80 -2.02
CA ARG A 63 5.70 19.57 -2.70
C ARG A 63 4.89 18.65 -3.63
N SER A 64 5.52 17.61 -4.17
CA SER A 64 4.89 16.65 -5.10
C SER A 64 5.41 15.22 -4.95
N TYR A 65 4.60 14.25 -5.39
CA TYR A 65 5.03 12.84 -5.50
C TYR A 65 6.15 12.64 -6.54
N GLY A 66 6.34 13.59 -7.47
CA GLY A 66 7.45 13.57 -8.42
C GLY A 66 8.81 13.75 -7.74
N GLU A 67 8.93 14.72 -6.82
CA GLU A 67 10.15 14.94 -6.03
C GLU A 67 10.47 13.71 -5.17
N LEU A 68 9.42 13.07 -4.63
CA LEU A 68 9.57 11.82 -3.89
C LEU A 68 10.12 10.70 -4.77
N LYS A 69 9.65 10.58 -6.01
CA LYS A 69 10.16 9.61 -6.99
C LYS A 69 11.64 9.86 -7.29
N GLU A 70 12.02 11.10 -7.54
CA GLU A 70 13.42 11.46 -7.83
C GLU A 70 14.33 11.21 -6.63
N TRP A 71 13.89 11.55 -5.42
CA TRP A 71 14.65 11.27 -4.20
C TRP A 71 14.84 9.77 -3.99
N LEU A 72 13.79 8.97 -4.17
CA LEU A 72 13.87 7.52 -4.03
C LEU A 72 14.85 6.90 -5.06
N GLN A 73 14.86 7.43 -6.28
CA GLN A 73 15.80 7.01 -7.31
C GLN A 73 17.25 7.43 -6.98
N ARG A 74 17.46 8.62 -6.43
CA ARG A 74 18.82 9.12 -6.09
C ARG A 74 19.43 8.42 -4.88
N GLU A 75 18.64 8.23 -3.83
CA GLU A 75 19.16 7.75 -2.54
C GLU A 75 19.12 6.23 -2.42
N TRP A 76 18.16 5.58 -3.09
CA TRP A 76 17.94 4.12 -3.00
C TRP A 76 18.01 3.39 -4.34
N GLY A 77 18.13 4.10 -5.48
CA GLY A 77 18.19 3.48 -6.81
C GLY A 77 16.87 2.86 -7.29
N ILE A 78 15.75 3.08 -6.58
CA ILE A 78 14.49 2.40 -6.87
C ILE A 78 13.68 3.19 -7.90
N GLN A 79 13.37 2.54 -9.03
CA GLN A 79 12.49 3.10 -10.04
C GLN A 79 11.03 2.67 -9.81
N ALA A 80 10.39 3.31 -8.82
CA ALA A 80 8.97 3.07 -8.54
C ALA A 80 8.06 3.89 -9.49
N ALA A 81 6.95 3.27 -9.92
CA ALA A 81 5.89 3.97 -10.61
C ALA A 81 5.15 4.95 -9.68
N TYR A 82 4.55 6.01 -10.25
CA TYR A 82 3.78 7.00 -9.48
C TYR A 82 2.67 6.37 -8.63
N THR A 83 1.96 5.38 -9.18
CA THR A 83 0.89 4.64 -8.51
C THR A 83 1.40 3.92 -7.27
N THR A 84 2.58 3.31 -7.36
CA THR A 84 3.27 2.64 -6.27
C THR A 84 3.62 3.63 -5.16
N ILE A 85 4.23 4.76 -5.50
CA ILE A 85 4.59 5.82 -4.54
C ILE A 85 3.36 6.38 -3.84
N HIS A 86 2.31 6.70 -4.60
CA HIS A 86 1.04 7.14 -4.03
C HIS A 86 0.45 6.08 -3.09
N GLY A 87 0.51 4.81 -3.47
CA GLY A 87 0.04 3.69 -2.65
C GLY A 87 0.81 3.56 -1.34
N TRP A 88 2.14 3.70 -1.39
CA TRP A 88 2.99 3.67 -0.21
C TRP A 88 2.68 4.83 0.74
N VAL A 89 2.67 6.07 0.24
CA VAL A 89 2.42 7.26 1.07
C VAL A 89 1.01 7.22 1.67
N ARG A 90 -0.01 6.93 0.86
CA ARG A 90 -1.40 7.01 1.28
C ARG A 90 -1.86 5.82 2.12
N TYR A 91 -1.53 4.59 1.72
CA TYR A 91 -2.08 3.37 2.35
C TYR A 91 -1.11 2.71 3.33
N LYS A 92 0.21 2.80 3.12
CA LYS A 92 1.19 2.16 4.01
C LYS A 92 1.66 3.10 5.13
N LEU A 93 1.90 4.36 4.79
CA LEU A 93 2.37 5.39 5.73
C LEU A 93 1.21 6.21 6.32
N GLY A 94 0.00 6.15 5.72
CA GLY A 94 -1.18 6.88 6.21
C GLY A 94 -1.04 8.40 6.18
N ALA A 95 0.00 8.92 5.52
CA ALA A 95 0.40 10.30 5.61
C ALA A 95 -0.06 11.10 4.39
N LYS A 96 -0.27 12.40 4.58
CA LYS A 96 -0.70 13.33 3.54
C LYS A 96 0.36 14.40 3.34
N LEU A 97 0.83 14.54 2.10
CA LEU A 97 1.71 15.65 1.73
C LEU A 97 1.03 16.98 2.04
N LYS A 98 1.75 17.86 2.75
CA LYS A 98 1.29 19.21 3.06
C LYS A 98 1.36 20.05 1.78
N ARG A 99 0.27 20.06 1.01
CA ARG A 99 0.13 20.93 -0.17
C ARG A 99 -0.59 22.22 0.20
N GLY A 100 -0.02 23.35 -0.20
CA GLY A 100 -0.72 24.62 -0.22
C GLY A 100 -1.95 24.54 -1.14
N ARG A 101 -2.99 25.30 -0.81
CA ARG A 101 -4.19 25.42 -1.68
C ARG A 101 -3.75 25.97 -3.04
N LYS A 102 -4.16 25.31 -4.13
CA LYS A 102 -3.90 25.81 -5.49
C LYS A 102 -4.53 27.20 -5.63
N ARG A 103 -3.77 28.17 -6.16
CA ARG A 103 -4.30 29.49 -6.54
C ARG A 103 -4.81 29.43 -7.98
N SER A 104 -5.85 30.20 -8.30
CA SER A 104 -6.31 30.34 -9.68
C SER A 104 -5.23 31.03 -10.51
N HIS A 105 -5.06 30.60 -11.76
CA HIS A 105 -4.11 31.21 -12.69
C HIS A 105 -4.46 32.67 -13.02
N GLN A 106 -5.74 33.03 -12.90
CA GLN A 106 -6.25 34.38 -13.11
C GLN A 106 -6.22 35.24 -11.83
N ALA A 107 -5.70 34.71 -10.73
CA ALA A 107 -5.73 35.42 -9.46
C ALA A 107 -4.68 36.53 -9.45
N ASP A 108 -5.14 37.76 -9.65
CA ASP A 108 -4.29 38.94 -9.67
C ASP A 108 -3.66 39.22 -8.29
N LEU A 109 -2.35 39.47 -8.29
CA LEU A 109 -1.57 39.69 -7.06
C LEU A 109 -1.87 41.04 -6.42
N GLN A 110 -2.27 42.06 -7.20
CA GLN A 110 -2.60 43.38 -6.66
C GLN A 110 -3.97 43.37 -5.97
N GLN A 111 -4.95 42.71 -6.57
CA GLN A 111 -6.27 42.48 -5.96
C GLN A 111 -6.13 41.73 -4.62
N GLN A 112 -5.29 40.68 -4.56
CA GLN A 112 -5.04 39.93 -3.31
C GLN A 112 -4.43 40.77 -2.19
N ARG A 113 -3.60 41.77 -2.52
CA ARG A 113 -3.01 42.69 -1.52
C ARG A 113 -4.04 43.64 -0.93
N GLN A 114 -5.03 44.06 -1.73
CA GLN A 114 -6.11 44.93 -1.26
C GLN A 114 -7.08 44.25 -0.29
N PHE A 115 -7.28 42.93 -0.40
CA PHE A 115 -8.11 42.17 0.54
C PHE A 115 -7.43 41.80 1.85
N LYS A 116 -6.10 41.97 1.98
CA LYS A 116 -5.41 41.85 3.26
C LYS A 116 -5.59 43.14 4.06
N LYS A 117 -6.61 43.16 4.94
CA LYS A 117 -6.69 44.10 6.07
C LYS A 117 -5.72 43.69 7.17
#